data_AF-A0A9P6T2A4-F1
#
_entry.id   AF-A0A9P6T2A4-F1
#
_cell.length_a   1.000
_cell.length_b   1.000
_cell.length_c   1.000
_cell.angle_alpha   90.00
_cell.angle_beta   90.00
_cell.angle_gamma   90.00
#
_symmetry.space_group_name_H-M   'P 1'
#
loop_
_entity.id
_entity.type
_entity.pdbx_description
1 polymer ?
#
loop_
_entity_poly.entity_id
_entity_poly.type
_entity_poly.pdbx_seq_one_letter_code
_entity_poly.pdbx_strand_id
1 'polypeptide(L)'
;ALIGALQAENSYVRNSAADALGNQSTLPESTLQALIGALQDEDHYVRISAAYALRNLTALTESTLHALVGALQQENNHVRFLAADALEKQSTFSESTLQALVGALQHENEVVRSSAVDVLEKQSALPESTLQALVDALQDENWMVKRSAARALGKQSTLSGLTLLALVGALQDKNGDVRRSAADALRKQSTLPESTLQALIGALQDEDWMVRNSAASALRNQSILPESTLHTLIGALQEKDKDLQRRVVVVLEQHVKSTLMAIPRLSSSAIEALYRTFLVNYGSEHSASLWVQGHQVCFHTVQGSEEMDGLCVEDVTKVVETFNQIRNGVNPPLIKEQ
;
A
#
# COMPACT_ATOMS: atom_id res chain seq x y z
N ALA A 1 -17.20 42.78 17.44
CA ALA A 1 -18.64 42.48 17.46
C ALA A 1 -18.91 40.98 17.47
N LEU A 2 -18.50 40.23 16.44
CA LEU A 2 -18.78 38.78 16.33
C LEU A 2 -18.23 37.93 17.48
N ILE A 3 -17.02 38.21 17.99
CA ILE A 3 -16.46 37.52 19.18
C ILE A 3 -17.40 37.64 20.39
N GLY A 4 -17.98 38.82 20.63
CA GLY A 4 -18.94 39.01 21.72
C GLY A 4 -20.27 38.30 21.47
N ALA A 5 -20.70 38.20 20.21
CA ALA A 5 -21.92 37.48 19.82
C ALA A 5 -21.81 35.95 20.02
N LEU A 6 -20.59 35.39 19.98
CA LEU A 6 -20.33 33.99 20.36
C LEU A 6 -20.60 33.70 21.84
N GLN A 7 -20.77 34.73 22.68
CA GLN A 7 -21.06 34.60 24.11
C GLN A 7 -22.50 35.05 24.45
N ALA A 8 -23.36 35.23 23.43
CA ALA A 8 -24.74 35.62 23.63
C ALA A 8 -25.55 34.49 24.30
N GLU A 9 -26.54 34.86 25.12
CA GLU A 9 -27.46 33.90 25.75
C GLU A 9 -28.25 33.09 24.72
N ASN A 10 -28.62 33.71 23.60
CA ASN A 10 -29.37 33.07 22.53
C ASN A 10 -28.46 32.25 21.59
N SER A 11 -28.69 30.94 21.52
CA SER A 11 -27.90 30.03 20.68
C SER A 11 -27.98 30.34 19.19
N TYR A 12 -29.09 30.89 18.68
CA TYR A 12 -29.18 31.36 17.29
C TYR A 12 -28.21 32.50 16.99
N VAL A 13 -27.98 33.40 17.96
CA VAL A 13 -27.02 34.50 17.82
C VAL A 13 -25.59 33.96 17.82
N ARG A 14 -25.29 33.01 18.72
CA ARG A 14 -23.97 32.34 18.75
C ARG A 14 -23.70 31.57 17.45
N ASN A 15 -24.69 30.82 16.97
CA ASN A 15 -24.62 30.05 15.73
C ASN A 15 -24.36 30.97 14.52
N SER A 16 -25.16 32.04 14.37
CA SER A 16 -25.01 33.02 13.29
C SER A 16 -23.65 33.73 13.34
N ALA A 17 -23.14 33.99 14.54
CA ALA A 17 -21.82 34.58 14.72
C ALA A 17 -20.70 33.64 14.28
N ALA A 18 -20.76 32.36 14.65
CA ALA A 18 -19.80 31.35 14.22
C ALA A 18 -19.83 31.16 12.69
N ASP A 19 -21.03 31.07 12.10
CA ASP A 19 -21.21 30.94 10.66
C ASP A 19 -20.62 32.14 9.88
N ALA A 20 -20.90 33.37 10.36
CA ALA A 20 -20.35 34.58 9.77
C ALA A 20 -18.81 34.65 9.85
N LEU A 21 -18.20 34.12 10.91
CA LEU A 21 -16.75 34.01 11.03
C LEU A 21 -16.17 33.00 10.04
N GLY A 22 -16.91 31.93 9.72
CA GLY A 22 -16.51 30.90 8.76
C GLY A 22 -16.46 31.36 7.30
N ASN A 23 -17.03 32.53 6.99
CA ASN A 23 -16.92 33.16 5.66
C ASN A 23 -15.59 33.91 5.45
N GLN A 24 -14.71 33.90 6.46
CA GLN A 24 -13.40 34.52 6.40
C GLN A 24 -12.33 33.44 6.21
N SER A 25 -11.35 33.70 5.34
CA SER A 25 -10.25 32.76 5.08
C SER A 25 -9.14 32.84 6.13
N THR A 26 -9.04 33.96 6.85
CA THR A 26 -8.08 34.19 7.92
C THR A 26 -8.78 34.87 9.09
N LEU A 27 -8.41 34.49 10.32
CA LEU A 27 -8.97 35.04 11.54
C LEU A 27 -7.85 35.38 12.53
N PRO A 28 -7.98 36.46 13.32
CA PRO A 28 -7.01 36.76 14.37
C PRO A 28 -7.11 35.75 15.52
N GLU A 29 -6.02 35.57 16.26
CA GLU A 29 -5.92 34.56 17.33
C GLU A 29 -7.05 34.63 18.37
N SER A 30 -7.45 35.84 18.76
CA SER A 30 -8.57 36.03 19.71
C SER A 30 -9.90 35.49 19.19
N THR A 31 -10.10 35.49 17.86
CA THR A 31 -11.29 34.90 17.23
C THR A 31 -11.17 33.39 17.13
N LEU A 32 -9.98 32.86 16.86
CA LEU A 32 -9.72 31.42 16.91
C LEU A 32 -10.02 30.86 18.30
N GLN A 33 -9.53 31.52 19.35
CA GLN A 33 -9.81 31.13 20.74
C GLN A 33 -11.31 31.16 21.06
N ALA A 34 -12.05 32.15 20.55
CA ALA A 34 -13.50 32.21 20.72
C ALA A 34 -14.22 31.08 19.97
N LEU A 35 -13.78 30.71 18.77
CA LEU A 35 -14.31 29.58 18.02
C LEU A 35 -13.96 28.23 18.67
N ILE A 36 -12.77 28.09 19.25
CA ILE A 36 -12.39 26.94 20.08
C ILE A 36 -13.35 26.79 21.27
N GLY A 37 -13.69 27.90 21.95
CA GLY A 37 -14.70 27.89 23.00
C GLY A 37 -16.08 27.45 22.48
N ALA A 38 -16.49 27.95 21.31
CA ALA A 38 -17.76 27.59 20.67
C ALA A 38 -17.84 26.12 20.21
N LEU A 39 -16.70 25.43 20.02
CA LEU A 39 -16.70 23.98 19.82
C LEU A 39 -17.24 23.21 21.03
N GLN A 40 -17.23 23.81 22.23
CA GLN A 40 -17.72 23.20 23.47
C GLN A 40 -19.09 23.76 23.89
N ASP A 41 -19.79 24.44 22.99
CA ASP A 41 -21.11 25.01 23.27
C ASP A 41 -22.14 23.93 23.61
N GLU A 42 -23.10 24.24 24.48
CA GLU A 42 -24.21 23.34 24.83
C GLU A 42 -25.07 22.99 23.59
N ASP A 43 -25.23 23.94 22.67
CA ASP A 43 -26.05 23.79 21.48
C ASP A 43 -25.22 23.19 20.34
N HIS A 44 -25.67 22.03 19.84
CA HIS A 44 -24.96 21.31 18.78
C HIS A 44 -24.90 22.09 17.46
N TYR A 45 -25.86 22.97 17.16
CA TYR A 45 -25.78 23.84 15.97
C TYR A 45 -24.65 24.85 16.11
N VAL A 46 -24.40 25.38 17.32
CA VAL A 46 -23.28 26.29 17.56
C VAL A 46 -21.95 25.55 17.39
N ARG A 47 -21.83 24.33 17.94
CA ARG A 47 -20.64 23.48 17.74
C ARG A 47 -20.38 23.17 16.28
N ILE A 48 -21.44 22.86 15.52
CA ILE A 48 -21.38 22.63 14.07
C ILE A 48 -20.86 23.87 13.35
N SER A 49 -21.44 25.04 13.59
CA SER A 49 -21.01 26.28 12.93
C SER A 49 -19.58 26.67 13.33
N ALA A 50 -19.16 26.41 14.57
CA ALA A 50 -17.78 26.61 14.99
C ALA A 50 -16.81 25.68 14.23
N ALA A 51 -17.11 24.39 14.15
CA ALA A 51 -16.31 23.43 13.39
C ALA A 51 -16.28 23.77 11.89
N TYR A 52 -17.41 24.19 11.33
CA TYR A 52 -17.54 24.64 9.94
C TYR A 52 -16.66 25.87 9.68
N ALA A 53 -16.67 26.84 10.59
CA ALA A 53 -15.85 28.03 10.48
C ALA A 53 -14.36 27.69 10.49
N LEU A 54 -13.91 26.84 11.43
CA LEU A 54 -12.51 26.41 11.52
C LEU A 54 -12.07 25.63 10.27
N ARG A 55 -12.95 24.79 9.71
CA ARG A 55 -12.70 24.01 8.49
C ARG A 55 -12.49 24.85 7.23
N ASN A 56 -12.99 26.08 7.20
CA ASN A 56 -12.83 27.00 6.06
C ASN A 56 -11.52 27.80 6.13
N LEU A 57 -10.80 27.74 7.26
CA LEU A 57 -9.52 28.42 7.42
C LEU A 57 -8.41 27.63 6.72
N THR A 58 -7.47 28.37 6.13
CA THR A 58 -6.33 27.77 5.41
C THR A 58 -5.17 27.41 6.32
N ALA A 59 -5.01 28.11 7.45
CA ALA A 59 -3.96 27.86 8.42
C ALA A 59 -4.58 27.81 9.82
N LEU A 60 -4.28 26.73 10.54
CA LEU A 60 -4.76 26.49 11.89
C LEU A 60 -3.59 26.59 12.87
N THR A 61 -3.82 27.23 14.00
CA THR A 61 -2.84 27.28 15.10
C THR A 61 -2.83 25.96 15.86
N GLU A 62 -1.75 25.68 16.59
CA GLU A 62 -1.61 24.44 17.36
C GLU A 62 -2.75 24.22 18.37
N SER A 63 -3.19 25.29 19.04
CA SER A 63 -4.35 25.26 19.93
C SER A 63 -5.64 24.86 19.19
N THR A 64 -5.81 25.35 17.96
CA THR A 64 -6.96 25.01 17.12
C THR A 64 -6.90 23.56 16.65
N LEU A 65 -5.73 23.05 16.27
CA LEU A 65 -5.54 21.65 15.91
C LEU A 65 -5.89 20.73 17.08
N HIS A 66 -5.40 21.01 18.28
CA HIS A 66 -5.73 20.25 19.48
C HIS A 66 -7.23 20.27 19.79
N ALA A 67 -7.88 21.43 19.66
CA ALA A 67 -9.32 21.54 19.84
C ALA A 67 -10.11 20.72 18.83
N LEU A 68 -9.68 20.68 17.56
CA LEU A 68 -10.29 19.86 16.52
C LEU A 68 -10.06 18.36 16.76
N VAL A 69 -8.88 17.95 17.25
CA VAL A 69 -8.65 16.55 17.68
C VAL A 69 -9.59 16.17 18.82
N GLY A 70 -9.83 17.06 19.77
CA GLY A 70 -10.87 16.87 20.79
C GLY A 70 -12.29 16.81 20.20
N ALA A 71 -12.57 17.61 19.17
CA ALA A 71 -13.86 17.63 18.48
C ALA A 71 -14.17 16.31 17.73
N LEU A 72 -13.14 15.53 17.35
CA LEU A 72 -13.33 14.17 16.81
C LEU A 72 -14.06 13.24 17.79
N GLN A 73 -13.98 13.52 19.09
CA GLN A 73 -14.57 12.66 20.13
C GLN A 73 -16.03 13.03 20.46
N GLN A 74 -16.52 14.19 20.00
CA GLN A 74 -17.86 14.68 20.34
C GLN A 74 -18.98 13.80 19.81
N GLU A 75 -20.09 13.69 20.54
CA GLU A 75 -21.23 12.82 20.16
C GLU A 75 -21.85 13.15 18.78
N ASN A 76 -21.77 14.41 18.34
CA ASN A 76 -22.41 14.83 17.09
C ASN A 76 -21.55 14.45 15.87
N ASN A 77 -22.08 13.55 15.04
CA ASN A 77 -21.42 13.07 13.82
C ASN A 77 -21.00 14.18 12.85
N HIS A 78 -21.77 15.27 12.77
CA HIS A 78 -21.45 16.38 11.87
C HIS A 78 -20.26 17.20 12.40
N VAL A 79 -20.16 17.40 13.72
CA VAL A 79 -18.98 18.03 14.32
C VAL A 79 -17.73 17.18 14.09
N ARG A 80 -17.81 15.85 14.29
CA ARG A 80 -16.69 14.93 14.01
C ARG A 80 -16.22 15.04 12.57
N PHE A 81 -17.15 15.00 11.62
CA PHE A 81 -16.86 15.09 10.20
C PHE A 81 -16.19 16.43 9.84
N LEU A 82 -16.73 17.55 10.31
CA LEU A 82 -16.14 18.87 10.03
C LEU A 82 -14.75 19.03 10.67
N ALA A 83 -14.56 18.46 11.86
CA ALA A 83 -13.26 18.44 12.53
C ALA A 83 -12.23 17.60 11.77
N ALA A 84 -12.61 16.40 11.31
CA ALA A 84 -11.77 15.57 10.47
C ALA A 84 -11.43 16.28 9.14
N ASP A 85 -12.40 16.87 8.45
CA ASP A 85 -12.15 17.61 7.19
C ASP A 85 -11.23 18.82 7.40
N ALA A 86 -11.35 19.52 8.53
CA ALA A 86 -10.46 20.63 8.87
C ALA A 86 -9.02 20.16 9.09
N LEU A 87 -8.84 19.04 9.80
CA LEU A 87 -7.54 18.43 10.09
C LEU A 87 -6.91 17.84 8.81
N GLU A 88 -7.69 17.15 7.98
CA GLU A 88 -7.21 16.52 6.73
C GLU A 88 -6.65 17.53 5.71
N LYS A 89 -7.08 18.80 5.77
CA LYS A 89 -6.54 19.88 4.91
C LYS A 89 -5.14 20.34 5.32
N GLN A 90 -4.69 19.97 6.51
CA GLN A 90 -3.39 20.38 7.02
C GLN A 90 -2.29 19.48 6.46
N SER A 91 -1.25 20.10 5.89
CA SER A 91 -0.16 19.40 5.23
C SER A 91 0.83 18.77 6.22
N THR A 92 1.02 19.38 7.39
CA THR A 92 1.96 18.91 8.41
C THR A 92 1.42 19.14 9.81
N PHE A 93 1.69 18.20 10.71
CA PHE A 93 1.37 18.31 12.13
C PHE A 93 2.61 18.42 13.01
N SER A 94 2.47 19.13 14.14
CA SER A 94 3.48 19.11 15.21
C SER A 94 3.49 17.75 15.91
N GLU A 95 4.57 17.43 16.61
CA GLU A 95 4.66 16.21 17.44
C GLU A 95 3.52 16.14 18.46
N SER A 96 3.19 17.27 19.08
CA SER A 96 2.07 17.38 20.04
C SER A 96 0.72 17.02 19.39
N THR A 97 0.47 17.51 18.17
CA THR A 97 -0.77 17.19 17.44
C THR A 97 -0.81 15.71 17.04
N LEU A 98 0.33 15.13 16.63
CA LEU A 98 0.45 13.71 16.33
C LEU A 98 0.21 12.84 17.57
N GLN A 99 0.73 13.23 18.74
CA GLN A 99 0.48 12.53 20.00
C GLN A 99 -1.01 12.57 20.37
N ALA A 100 -1.68 13.70 20.16
CA ALA A 100 -3.12 13.81 20.39
C ALA A 100 -3.93 12.88 19.46
N LEU A 101 -3.56 12.82 18.17
CA LEU A 101 -4.17 11.88 17.21
C LEU A 101 -3.90 10.42 17.57
N VAL A 102 -2.68 10.10 18.04
CA VAL A 102 -2.34 8.75 18.55
C VAL A 102 -3.21 8.41 19.77
N GLY A 103 -3.49 9.36 20.65
CA GLY A 103 -4.45 9.18 21.74
C GLY A 103 -5.86 8.85 21.25
N ALA A 104 -6.31 9.52 20.17
CA ALA A 104 -7.63 9.26 19.58
C ALA A 104 -7.74 7.88 18.92
N LEU A 105 -6.62 7.25 18.52
CA LEU A 105 -6.60 5.85 18.05
C LEU A 105 -7.00 4.84 19.14
N GLN A 106 -6.95 5.22 20.42
CA GLN A 106 -7.30 4.35 21.55
C GLN A 106 -8.72 4.60 22.08
N HIS A 107 -9.52 5.39 21.36
CA HIS A 107 -10.88 5.74 21.77
C HIS A 107 -11.85 4.56 21.64
N GLU A 108 -12.83 4.43 22.55
CA GLU A 108 -13.80 3.32 22.57
C GLU A 108 -14.66 3.25 21.29
N ASN A 109 -15.01 4.42 20.75
CA ASN A 109 -15.82 4.56 19.54
C ASN A 109 -14.95 4.41 18.27
N GLU A 110 -15.30 3.44 17.44
CA GLU A 110 -14.63 3.08 16.19
C GLU A 110 -14.60 4.20 15.15
N VAL A 111 -15.60 5.09 15.14
CA VAL A 111 -15.65 6.23 14.21
C VAL A 111 -14.56 7.23 14.55
N VAL A 112 -14.33 7.47 15.85
CA VAL A 112 -13.25 8.35 16.33
C VAL A 112 -11.89 7.79 15.93
N ARG A 113 -11.69 6.48 16.17
CA ARG A 113 -10.46 5.79 15.76
C ARG A 113 -10.24 5.90 14.25
N SER A 114 -11.26 5.60 13.45
CA SER A 114 -11.18 5.68 11.99
C SER A 114 -10.85 7.10 11.51
N SER A 115 -11.52 8.13 12.04
CA SER A 115 -11.23 9.52 11.68
C SER A 115 -9.81 9.94 12.05
N ALA A 116 -9.30 9.51 13.20
CA ALA A 116 -7.91 9.77 13.58
C ALA A 116 -6.93 9.13 12.58
N VAL A 117 -7.19 7.90 12.14
CA VAL A 117 -6.37 7.25 11.10
C VAL A 117 -6.48 7.98 9.76
N ASP A 118 -7.68 8.38 9.34
CA ASP A 118 -7.89 9.08 8.05
C ASP A 118 -7.15 10.43 8.01
N VAL A 119 -7.10 11.15 9.14
CA VAL A 119 -6.29 12.36 9.32
C VAL A 119 -4.79 12.05 9.23
N LEU A 120 -4.31 11.01 9.94
CA LEU A 120 -2.91 10.57 9.87
C LEU A 120 -2.52 10.11 8.46
N GLU A 121 -3.46 9.53 7.71
CA GLU A 121 -3.28 9.14 6.32
C GLU A 121 -2.87 10.33 5.42
N LYS A 122 -3.21 11.58 5.75
CA LYS A 122 -2.82 12.73 4.91
C LYS A 122 -1.37 13.13 5.08
N GLN A 123 -0.69 12.64 6.11
CA GLN A 123 0.69 12.98 6.41
C GLN A 123 1.65 12.14 5.56
N SER A 124 2.53 12.82 4.83
CA SER A 124 3.52 12.18 3.94
C SER A 124 4.69 11.56 4.70
N ALA A 125 4.96 12.04 5.91
CA ALA A 125 6.01 11.53 6.79
C ALA A 125 5.51 11.52 8.23
N LEU A 126 5.51 10.35 8.84
CA LEU A 126 5.12 10.15 10.23
C LEU A 126 6.33 9.68 11.05
N PRO A 127 6.47 10.12 12.32
CA PRO A 127 7.50 9.61 13.22
C PRO A 127 7.21 8.14 13.58
N GLU A 128 8.26 7.39 13.94
CA GLU A 128 8.16 5.96 14.24
C GLU A 128 7.13 5.65 15.33
N SER A 129 6.97 6.52 16.33
CA SER A 129 5.95 6.37 17.38
C SER A 129 4.52 6.37 16.83
N THR A 130 4.24 7.21 15.84
CA THR A 130 2.94 7.23 15.16
C THR A 130 2.78 6.04 14.22
N LEU A 131 3.85 5.61 13.56
CA LEU A 131 3.84 4.39 12.74
C LEU A 131 3.54 3.15 13.58
N GLN A 132 4.12 3.05 14.79
CA GLN A 132 3.83 1.97 15.71
C GLN A 132 2.35 1.97 16.14
N ALA A 133 1.78 3.14 16.42
CA ALA A 133 0.35 3.24 16.73
C ALA A 133 -0.55 2.83 15.54
N LEU A 134 -0.14 3.11 14.30
CA LEU A 134 -0.83 2.62 13.10
C LEU A 134 -0.66 1.10 12.90
N VAL A 135 0.49 0.54 13.28
CA VAL A 135 0.70 -0.92 13.32
C VAL A 135 -0.25 -1.58 14.31
N ASP A 136 -0.45 -0.98 15.49
CA ASP A 136 -1.40 -1.47 16.48
C ASP A 136 -2.85 -1.36 15.94
N ALA A 137 -3.18 -0.29 15.22
CA ALA A 137 -4.48 -0.10 14.57
C ALA A 137 -4.77 -1.11 13.43
N LEU A 138 -3.77 -1.81 12.88
CA LEU A 138 -4.00 -2.96 11.98
C LEU A 138 -4.67 -4.14 12.70
N GLN A 139 -4.60 -4.18 14.02
CA GLN A 139 -5.19 -5.23 14.86
C GLN A 139 -6.56 -4.83 15.46
N ASP A 140 -7.08 -3.65 15.09
CA ASP A 140 -8.36 -3.14 15.61
C ASP A 140 -9.53 -4.11 15.34
N GLU A 141 -10.54 -4.18 16.19
CA GLU A 141 -11.70 -5.03 15.94
C GLU A 141 -12.52 -4.60 14.70
N ASN A 142 -12.47 -3.31 14.37
CA ASN A 142 -13.22 -2.70 13.29
C ASN A 142 -12.41 -2.69 11.99
N TRP A 143 -12.97 -3.33 10.95
CA TRP A 143 -12.31 -3.45 9.64
C TRP A 143 -12.04 -2.09 8.96
N MET A 144 -12.84 -1.05 9.22
CA MET A 144 -12.61 0.29 8.67
C MET A 144 -11.34 0.91 9.25
N VAL A 145 -11.11 0.75 10.55
CA VAL A 145 -9.88 1.22 11.23
C VAL A 145 -8.67 0.48 10.67
N LYS A 146 -8.72 -0.86 10.59
CA LYS A 146 -7.64 -1.66 9.98
C LYS A 146 -7.31 -1.23 8.55
N ARG A 147 -8.35 -1.05 7.73
CA ARG A 147 -8.24 -0.64 6.33
C ARG A 147 -7.58 0.73 6.21
N SER A 148 -8.04 1.71 6.98
CA SER A 148 -7.44 3.05 6.99
C SER A 148 -6.00 2.99 7.50
N ALA A 149 -5.68 2.13 8.46
CA ALA A 149 -4.32 2.00 9.00
C ALA A 149 -3.36 1.47 7.93
N ALA A 150 -3.76 0.43 7.19
CA ALA A 150 -2.99 -0.09 6.07
C ALA A 150 -2.78 0.98 4.98
N ARG A 151 -3.80 1.79 4.68
CA ARG A 151 -3.68 2.91 3.73
C ARG A 151 -2.71 4.00 4.19
N ALA A 152 -2.74 4.35 5.48
CA ALA A 152 -1.88 5.37 6.07
C ALA A 152 -0.41 4.92 6.06
N LEU A 153 -0.14 3.67 6.47
CA LEU A 153 1.19 3.05 6.37
C LEU A 153 1.67 3.00 4.92
N GLY A 154 0.79 2.65 3.99
CA GLY A 154 1.12 2.60 2.57
C GLY A 154 1.47 3.95 1.93
N LYS A 155 1.17 5.08 2.57
CA LYS A 155 1.62 6.41 2.06
C LYS A 155 3.04 6.78 2.46
N GLN A 156 3.61 6.04 3.40
CA GLN A 156 4.98 6.27 3.82
C GLN A 156 5.93 5.68 2.77
N SER A 157 6.97 6.43 2.42
CA SER A 157 7.95 6.05 1.41
C SER A 157 8.78 4.83 1.80
N THR A 158 9.07 4.69 3.10
CA THR A 158 9.86 3.60 3.65
C THR A 158 9.24 3.12 4.95
N LEU A 159 9.06 1.80 5.05
CA LEU A 159 8.54 1.14 6.25
C LEU A 159 9.62 0.27 6.90
N SER A 160 9.61 0.22 8.23
CA SER A 160 10.47 -0.69 8.98
C SER A 160 10.06 -2.15 8.74
N GLY A 161 10.99 -3.09 8.96
CA GLY A 161 10.71 -4.51 8.80
C GLY A 161 9.53 -5.00 9.66
N LEU A 162 9.37 -4.45 10.87
CA LEU A 162 8.24 -4.76 11.74
C LEU A 162 6.91 -4.30 11.15
N THR A 163 6.88 -3.09 10.58
CA THR A 163 5.68 -2.56 9.92
C THR A 163 5.33 -3.36 8.66
N LEU A 164 6.32 -3.80 7.89
CA LEU A 164 6.11 -4.69 6.75
C LEU A 164 5.53 -6.05 7.19
N LEU A 165 6.02 -6.63 8.30
CA LEU A 165 5.47 -7.86 8.86
C LEU A 165 4.02 -7.69 9.34
N ALA A 166 3.68 -6.53 9.92
CA ALA A 166 2.30 -6.24 10.30
C ALA A 166 1.37 -6.16 9.07
N LEU A 167 1.82 -5.52 7.98
CA LEU A 167 1.09 -5.52 6.71
C LEU A 167 0.96 -6.92 6.10
N VAL A 168 1.98 -7.77 6.23
CA VAL A 168 1.90 -9.19 5.85
C VAL A 168 0.82 -9.92 6.64
N GLY A 169 0.69 -9.65 7.94
CA GLY A 169 -0.43 -10.15 8.75
C GLY A 169 -1.78 -9.68 8.22
N ALA A 170 -1.89 -8.40 7.83
CA ALA A 170 -3.11 -7.83 7.27
C ALA A 170 -3.50 -8.38 5.89
N LEU A 171 -2.56 -8.98 5.13
CA LEU A 171 -2.87 -9.73 3.91
C LEU A 171 -3.72 -10.98 4.19
N GLN A 172 -3.82 -11.44 5.43
CA GLN A 172 -4.61 -12.61 5.84
C GLN A 172 -5.90 -12.21 6.57
N ASP A 173 -6.28 -10.92 6.54
CA ASP A 173 -7.49 -10.47 7.21
C ASP A 173 -8.77 -11.07 6.60
N LYS A 174 -9.77 -11.33 7.45
CA LYS A 174 -11.08 -11.83 7.03
C LYS A 174 -11.81 -10.88 6.06
N ASN A 175 -11.51 -9.59 6.12
CA ASN A 175 -12.14 -8.56 5.31
C ASN A 175 -11.28 -8.25 4.06
N GLY A 176 -11.89 -8.38 2.88
CA GLY A 176 -11.21 -8.14 1.59
C GLY A 176 -10.66 -6.72 1.41
N ASP A 177 -11.33 -5.68 1.94
CA ASP A 177 -10.84 -4.30 1.83
C ASP A 177 -9.56 -4.07 2.65
N VAL A 178 -9.42 -4.77 3.79
CA VAL A 178 -8.20 -4.75 4.61
C VAL A 178 -7.06 -5.45 3.86
N ARG A 179 -7.30 -6.66 3.34
CA ARG A 179 -6.31 -7.39 2.53
C ARG A 179 -5.85 -6.57 1.33
N ARG A 180 -6.80 -5.95 0.62
CA ARG A 180 -6.52 -5.07 -0.53
C ARG A 180 -5.65 -3.89 -0.12
N SER A 181 -6.01 -3.21 0.96
CA SER A 181 -5.25 -2.04 1.43
C SER A 181 -3.85 -2.42 1.87
N ALA A 182 -3.67 -3.61 2.47
CA ALA A 182 -2.35 -4.15 2.82
C ALA A 182 -1.51 -4.47 1.57
N ALA A 183 -2.10 -5.13 0.56
CA ALA A 183 -1.42 -5.39 -0.71
C ALA A 183 -1.03 -4.10 -1.44
N ASP A 184 -1.92 -3.10 -1.45
CA ASP A 184 -1.64 -1.77 -2.03
C ASP A 184 -0.57 -0.99 -1.25
N ALA A 185 -0.49 -1.16 0.07
CA ALA A 185 0.56 -0.56 0.88
C ALA A 185 1.93 -1.17 0.55
N LEU A 186 2.01 -2.50 0.48
CA LEU A 186 3.23 -3.22 0.12
C LEU A 186 3.68 -2.92 -1.31
N ARG A 187 2.73 -2.76 -2.25
CA ARG A 187 3.00 -2.38 -3.65
C ARG A 187 3.75 -1.05 -3.80
N LYS A 188 3.57 -0.13 -2.84
CA LYS A 188 4.21 1.20 -2.86
C LYS A 188 5.62 1.18 -2.29
N GLN A 189 6.06 0.08 -1.70
CA GLN A 189 7.42 -0.06 -1.15
C GLN A 189 8.38 -0.49 -2.26
N SER A 190 9.50 0.23 -2.37
CA SER A 190 10.53 -0.02 -3.40
C SER A 190 11.35 -1.28 -3.13
N THR A 191 11.53 -1.63 -1.86
CA THR A 191 12.26 -2.82 -1.41
C THR A 191 11.44 -3.57 -0.39
N LEU A 192 11.29 -4.88 -0.61
CA LEU A 192 10.57 -5.77 0.29
C LEU A 192 11.49 -6.92 0.72
N PRO A 193 11.48 -7.29 2.02
CA PRO A 193 12.20 -8.45 2.50
C PRO A 193 11.59 -9.73 1.91
N GLU A 194 12.41 -10.78 1.82
CA GLU A 194 12.01 -12.05 1.21
C GLU A 194 10.74 -12.65 1.83
N SER A 195 10.56 -12.55 3.16
CA SER A 195 9.35 -13.00 3.84
C SER A 195 8.08 -12.30 3.33
N THR A 196 8.16 -11.00 3.03
CA THR A 196 7.06 -10.24 2.45
C THR A 196 6.82 -10.63 0.99
N LEU A 197 7.87 -10.90 0.22
CA LEU A 197 7.73 -11.39 -1.15
C LEU A 197 7.00 -12.75 -1.18
N GLN A 198 7.36 -13.69 -0.30
CA GLN A 198 6.68 -14.98 -0.21
C GLN A 198 5.20 -14.83 0.16
N ALA A 199 4.88 -13.92 1.09
CA ALA A 199 3.49 -13.62 1.43
C ALA A 199 2.70 -13.04 0.24
N LEU A 200 3.32 -12.16 -0.55
CA LEU A 200 2.71 -11.61 -1.77
C LEU A 200 2.49 -12.69 -2.84
N ILE A 201 3.38 -13.69 -2.95
CA ILE A 201 3.16 -14.84 -3.85
C ILE A 201 1.91 -15.62 -3.42
N GLY A 202 1.70 -15.83 -2.12
CA GLY A 202 0.45 -16.40 -1.60
C GLY A 202 -0.78 -15.56 -1.98
N ALA A 203 -0.67 -14.23 -1.87
CA ALA A 203 -1.74 -13.30 -2.23
C ALA A 203 -2.08 -13.26 -3.75
N LEU A 204 -1.25 -13.86 -4.63
CA LEU A 204 -1.61 -14.05 -6.04
C LEU A 204 -2.78 -15.02 -6.25
N GLN A 205 -3.18 -15.75 -5.21
CA GLN A 205 -4.29 -16.69 -5.18
C GLN A 205 -5.46 -16.19 -4.32
N ASP A 206 -5.45 -14.93 -3.86
CA ASP A 206 -6.54 -14.37 -3.07
C ASP A 206 -7.87 -14.43 -3.84
N GLU A 207 -8.98 -14.64 -3.14
CA GLU A 207 -10.33 -14.63 -3.74
C GLU A 207 -10.66 -13.30 -4.41
N ASP A 208 -10.17 -12.17 -3.87
CA ASP A 208 -10.39 -10.83 -4.39
C ASP A 208 -9.38 -10.50 -5.50
N TRP A 209 -9.89 -10.21 -6.70
CA TRP A 209 -9.08 -9.89 -7.87
C TRP A 209 -8.22 -8.65 -7.69
N MET A 210 -8.65 -7.68 -6.87
CA MET A 210 -7.89 -6.48 -6.58
C MET A 210 -6.67 -6.79 -5.71
N VAL A 211 -6.81 -7.70 -4.74
CA VAL A 211 -5.68 -8.19 -3.93
C VAL A 211 -4.65 -8.87 -4.83
N ARG A 212 -5.11 -9.79 -5.69
CA ARG A 212 -4.24 -10.51 -6.64
C ARG A 212 -3.47 -9.54 -7.56
N ASN A 213 -4.14 -8.52 -8.07
CA ASN A 213 -3.53 -7.53 -8.96
C ASN A 213 -2.52 -6.63 -8.23
N SER A 214 -2.83 -6.20 -7.01
CA SER A 214 -1.91 -5.41 -6.19
C SER A 214 -0.69 -6.24 -5.78
N ALA A 215 -0.86 -7.52 -5.47
CA ALA A 215 0.24 -8.45 -5.18
C ALA A 215 1.16 -8.67 -6.38
N ALA A 216 0.59 -8.95 -7.56
CA ALA A 216 1.37 -9.08 -8.80
C ALA A 216 2.14 -7.79 -9.11
N SER A 217 1.51 -6.62 -8.94
CA SER A 217 2.15 -5.33 -9.14
C SER A 217 3.26 -5.08 -8.12
N ALA A 218 3.09 -5.49 -6.86
CA ALA A 218 4.10 -5.32 -5.82
C ALA A 218 5.38 -6.12 -6.13
N LEU A 219 5.22 -7.38 -6.56
CA LEU A 219 6.32 -8.25 -6.98
C LEU A 219 6.99 -7.71 -8.25
N ARG A 220 6.20 -7.27 -9.24
CA ARG A 220 6.71 -6.69 -10.48
C ARG A 220 7.52 -5.42 -10.24
N ASN A 221 7.09 -4.57 -9.31
CA ASN A 221 7.74 -3.29 -9.01
C ASN A 221 9.07 -3.43 -8.24
N GLN A 222 9.40 -4.61 -7.71
CA GLN A 222 10.70 -4.82 -7.09
C GLN A 222 11.80 -4.70 -8.15
N SER A 223 12.92 -4.07 -7.80
CA SER A 223 14.07 -3.96 -8.70
C SER A 223 14.78 -5.29 -8.91
N ILE A 224 14.83 -6.12 -7.85
CA ILE A 224 15.47 -7.43 -7.85
C ILE A 224 14.59 -8.38 -7.04
N LEU A 225 14.31 -9.55 -7.61
CA LEU A 225 13.71 -10.67 -6.86
C LEU A 225 14.81 -11.64 -6.42
N PRO A 226 14.86 -12.04 -5.14
CA PRO A 226 15.73 -13.11 -4.68
C PRO A 226 15.49 -14.38 -5.49
N GLU A 227 16.54 -15.16 -5.69
CA GLU A 227 16.46 -16.39 -6.48
C GLU A 227 15.43 -17.39 -5.93
N SER A 228 15.34 -17.53 -4.61
CA SER A 228 14.29 -18.32 -3.93
C SER A 228 12.88 -17.84 -4.28
N THR A 229 12.67 -16.53 -4.43
CA THR A 229 11.38 -15.94 -4.83
C THR A 229 11.06 -16.27 -6.28
N LEU A 230 12.07 -16.25 -7.17
CA LEU A 230 11.92 -16.72 -8.55
C LEU A 230 11.58 -18.21 -8.60
N HIS A 231 12.23 -19.04 -7.78
CA HIS A 231 11.92 -20.47 -7.69
C HIS A 231 10.46 -20.70 -7.26
N THR A 232 9.96 -19.98 -6.25
CA THR A 232 8.55 -20.08 -5.83
C THR A 232 7.59 -19.62 -6.94
N LEU A 233 7.87 -18.49 -7.61
CA LEU A 233 7.07 -18.00 -8.73
C LEU A 233 7.01 -19.01 -9.88
N ILE A 234 8.16 -19.55 -10.28
CA ILE A 234 8.24 -20.54 -11.36
C ILE A 234 7.55 -21.84 -10.93
N GLY A 235 7.64 -22.21 -9.65
CA GLY A 235 6.85 -23.29 -9.06
C GLY A 235 5.35 -23.09 -9.26
N ALA A 236 4.85 -21.87 -9.04
CA ALA A 236 3.44 -21.52 -9.22
C ALA A 236 2.94 -21.65 -10.67
N LEU A 237 3.82 -21.72 -11.68
CA LEU A 237 3.43 -22.01 -13.06
C LEU A 237 2.94 -23.45 -13.26
N GLN A 238 3.34 -24.37 -12.36
CA GLN A 238 2.91 -25.77 -12.37
C GLN A 238 1.49 -25.95 -11.83
N GLU A 239 0.94 -24.94 -11.16
CA GLU A 239 -0.43 -24.96 -10.64
C GLU A 239 -1.46 -24.96 -11.78
N LYS A 240 -2.63 -25.57 -11.54
CA LYS A 240 -3.68 -25.67 -12.56
C LYS A 240 -4.39 -24.34 -12.85
N ASP A 241 -4.29 -23.38 -11.94
CA ASP A 241 -4.95 -22.08 -12.06
C ASP A 241 -4.33 -21.24 -13.19
N LYS A 242 -5.08 -21.06 -14.27
CA LYS A 242 -4.67 -20.24 -15.43
C LYS A 242 -4.58 -18.75 -15.11
N ASP A 243 -5.37 -18.26 -14.17
CA ASP A 243 -5.36 -16.86 -13.74
C ASP A 243 -4.08 -16.58 -12.92
N LEU A 244 -3.71 -17.50 -12.02
CA LEU A 244 -2.41 -17.47 -11.33
C LEU A 244 -1.24 -17.52 -12.31
N GLN A 245 -1.22 -18.47 -13.25
CA GLN A 245 -0.17 -18.59 -14.26
C GLN A 245 0.03 -17.28 -15.02
N ARG A 246 -1.05 -16.63 -15.47
CA ARG A 246 -0.97 -15.33 -16.17
C ARG A 246 -0.35 -14.23 -15.30
N ARG A 247 -0.73 -14.13 -14.02
CA ARG A 247 -0.14 -13.13 -13.11
C ARG A 247 1.35 -13.37 -12.88
N VAL A 248 1.74 -14.63 -12.68
CA VAL A 248 3.15 -15.00 -12.52
C VAL A 248 3.94 -14.64 -13.77
N VAL A 249 3.42 -14.93 -14.97
CA VAL A 249 4.06 -14.55 -16.23
C VAL A 249 4.31 -13.03 -16.29
N VAL A 250 3.33 -12.20 -15.95
CA VAL A 250 3.48 -10.73 -15.91
C VAL A 250 4.57 -10.27 -14.93
N VAL A 251 4.78 -10.99 -13.82
CA VAL A 251 5.89 -10.71 -12.90
C VAL A 251 7.22 -11.12 -13.53
N LEU A 252 7.33 -12.33 -14.08
CA LEU A 252 8.56 -12.85 -14.69
C LEU A 252 8.99 -12.05 -15.92
N GLU A 253 8.05 -11.48 -16.69
CA GLU A 253 8.31 -10.57 -17.81
C GLU A 253 9.10 -9.33 -17.41
N GLN A 254 8.90 -8.81 -16.19
CA GLN A 254 9.70 -7.68 -15.69
C GLN A 254 11.09 -8.11 -15.21
N HIS A 255 11.27 -9.41 -14.98
CA HIS A 255 12.44 -10.03 -14.36
C HIS A 255 13.09 -11.07 -15.27
N VAL A 256 13.03 -10.90 -16.60
CA VAL A 256 13.46 -11.93 -17.58
C VAL A 256 14.88 -12.39 -17.34
N LYS A 257 15.82 -11.44 -17.22
CA LYS A 257 17.24 -11.77 -16.99
C LYS A 257 17.42 -12.65 -15.74
N SER A 258 16.87 -12.22 -14.60
CA SER A 258 16.97 -12.95 -13.34
C SER A 258 16.26 -14.32 -13.42
N THR A 259 15.11 -14.38 -14.09
CA THR A 259 14.33 -15.61 -14.33
C THR A 259 15.14 -16.62 -15.13
N LEU A 260 15.80 -16.16 -16.20
CA LEU A 260 16.65 -17.00 -17.02
C LEU A 260 17.83 -17.51 -16.21
N MET A 261 18.53 -16.64 -15.47
CA MET A 261 19.66 -17.04 -14.61
C MET A 261 19.29 -18.09 -13.55
N ALA A 262 18.02 -18.18 -13.14
CA ALA A 262 17.56 -19.20 -12.19
C ALA A 262 17.38 -20.59 -12.83
N ILE A 263 17.27 -20.71 -14.16
CA ILE A 263 16.93 -21.96 -14.88
C ILE A 263 17.79 -23.18 -14.46
N PRO A 264 19.13 -23.09 -14.38
CA PRO A 264 19.96 -24.27 -14.10
C PRO A 264 19.65 -24.94 -12.76
N ARG A 265 19.18 -24.16 -11.79
CA ARG A 265 18.88 -24.58 -10.42
C ARG A 265 17.44 -25.08 -10.25
N LEU A 266 16.61 -24.96 -11.28
CA LEU A 266 15.24 -25.49 -11.31
C LEU A 266 15.21 -27.01 -11.51
N SER A 267 14.09 -27.63 -11.12
CA SER A 267 13.75 -29.01 -11.51
C SER A 267 13.35 -29.06 -12.99
N SER A 268 13.47 -30.23 -13.64
CA SER A 268 13.04 -30.39 -15.03
C SER A 268 11.55 -30.07 -15.23
N SER A 269 10.69 -30.38 -14.24
CA SER A 269 9.25 -30.01 -14.29
C SER A 269 9.01 -28.51 -14.23
N ALA A 270 9.81 -27.79 -13.43
CA ALA A 270 9.73 -26.33 -13.34
C ALA A 270 10.23 -25.66 -14.62
N ILE A 271 11.31 -26.18 -15.22
CA ILE A 271 11.79 -25.72 -16.54
C ILE A 271 10.72 -25.97 -17.61
N GLU A 272 10.07 -27.13 -17.61
CA GLU A 272 9.00 -27.43 -18.56
C GLU A 272 7.80 -26.49 -18.40
N ALA A 273 7.36 -26.23 -17.17
CA ALA A 273 6.28 -25.28 -16.91
C ALA A 273 6.65 -23.88 -17.37
N LEU A 274 7.83 -23.38 -16.98
CA LEU A 274 8.37 -22.09 -17.40
C LEU A 274 8.41 -21.97 -18.93
N TYR A 275 8.87 -23.01 -19.61
CA TYR A 275 8.91 -23.04 -21.06
C TYR A 275 7.51 -22.90 -21.67
N ARG A 276 6.58 -23.78 -21.26
CA ARG A 276 5.25 -23.88 -21.86
C ARG A 276 4.38 -22.64 -21.61
N THR A 277 4.51 -22.00 -20.45
CA THR A 277 3.65 -20.87 -20.08
C THR A 277 4.27 -19.51 -20.42
N PHE A 278 5.60 -19.39 -20.33
CA PHE A 278 6.30 -18.12 -20.48
C PHE A 278 7.19 -18.09 -21.72
N LEU A 279 8.24 -18.91 -21.79
CA LEU A 279 9.30 -18.74 -22.79
C LEU A 279 8.84 -18.92 -24.24
N VAL A 280 7.89 -19.83 -24.50
CA VAL A 280 7.31 -20.05 -25.85
C VAL A 280 6.60 -18.79 -26.35
N ASN A 281 5.77 -18.19 -25.49
CA ASN A 281 5.00 -17.00 -25.86
C ASN A 281 5.93 -15.77 -25.94
N TYR A 282 6.79 -15.61 -24.94
CA TYR A 282 7.77 -14.53 -24.89
C TYR A 282 8.70 -14.55 -26.11
N GLY A 283 9.19 -15.73 -26.51
CA GLY A 283 10.06 -15.94 -27.67
C GLY A 283 9.38 -15.79 -29.04
N SER A 284 8.05 -15.89 -29.09
CA SER A 284 7.27 -15.61 -30.31
C SER A 284 7.09 -14.11 -30.52
N GLU A 285 7.06 -13.33 -29.44
CA GLU A 285 6.98 -11.87 -29.45
C GLU A 285 8.37 -11.22 -29.54
N HIS A 286 9.41 -11.88 -29.03
CA HIS A 286 10.79 -11.41 -28.96
C HIS A 286 11.74 -12.48 -29.52
N SER A 287 12.62 -12.14 -30.46
CA SER A 287 13.57 -13.06 -31.13
C SER A 287 14.09 -14.19 -30.24
N ALA A 288 13.87 -15.46 -30.64
CA ALA A 288 14.30 -16.72 -29.98
C ALA A 288 14.99 -16.58 -28.61
N SER A 289 14.30 -17.02 -27.55
CA SER A 289 14.63 -16.69 -26.15
C SER A 289 15.87 -17.39 -25.58
N LEU A 290 16.27 -18.56 -26.09
CA LEU A 290 17.47 -19.28 -25.64
C LEU A 290 18.15 -20.01 -26.80
N TRP A 291 19.48 -20.02 -26.83
CA TRP A 291 20.30 -20.89 -27.68
C TRP A 291 21.61 -21.26 -26.97
N VAL A 292 22.37 -22.17 -27.57
CA VAL A 292 23.69 -22.57 -27.08
C VAL A 292 24.72 -22.10 -28.08
N GLN A 293 25.77 -21.46 -27.59
CA GLN A 293 26.94 -21.09 -28.37
C GLN A 293 28.18 -21.70 -27.69
N GLY A 294 28.70 -22.80 -28.25
CA GLY A 294 29.77 -23.56 -27.61
C GLY A 294 29.33 -24.22 -26.29
N HIS A 295 29.94 -23.84 -25.17
CA HIS A 295 29.56 -24.29 -23.81
C HIS A 295 28.78 -23.23 -23.04
N GLN A 296 28.27 -22.19 -23.71
CA GLN A 296 27.51 -21.12 -23.07
C GLN A 296 26.05 -21.17 -23.50
N VAL A 297 25.16 -20.92 -22.54
CA VAL A 297 23.74 -20.71 -22.80
C VAL A 297 23.52 -19.22 -22.98
N CYS A 298 22.95 -18.84 -24.11
CA CYS A 298 22.72 -17.46 -24.51
C CYS A 298 21.21 -17.20 -24.64
N PHE A 299 20.79 -15.95 -24.41
CA PHE A 299 19.39 -15.54 -24.46
C PHE A 299 19.23 -14.11 -24.98
N HIS A 300 18.04 -13.79 -25.49
CA HIS A 300 17.71 -12.43 -25.91
C HIS A 300 16.97 -11.68 -24.81
N THR A 301 17.44 -10.48 -24.49
CA THR A 301 16.71 -9.47 -23.74
C THR A 301 16.29 -8.33 -24.67
N VAL A 302 15.48 -7.40 -24.16
CA VAL A 302 15.14 -6.15 -24.86
C VAL A 302 16.38 -5.31 -25.19
N GLN A 303 17.53 -5.58 -24.53
CA GLN A 303 18.80 -4.86 -24.72
C GLN A 303 19.75 -5.58 -25.70
N GLY A 304 19.43 -6.80 -26.14
CA GLY A 304 20.25 -7.58 -27.07
C GLY A 304 20.47 -9.02 -26.61
N SER A 305 21.43 -9.71 -27.22
CA SER A 305 21.87 -11.04 -26.80
C SER A 305 22.74 -10.94 -25.54
N GLU A 306 22.44 -11.76 -24.54
CA GLU A 306 23.19 -11.87 -23.29
C GLU A 306 23.59 -13.34 -23.03
N GLU A 307 24.68 -13.53 -22.30
CA GLU A 307 25.20 -14.85 -21.92
C GLU A 307 24.84 -15.17 -20.47
N MET A 308 24.58 -16.45 -20.19
CA MET A 308 24.42 -16.95 -18.82
C MET A 308 25.80 -17.19 -18.20
N ASP A 309 26.33 -16.13 -17.58
CA ASP A 309 27.64 -16.17 -16.94
C ASP A 309 27.63 -17.02 -15.65
N GLY A 310 28.75 -17.72 -15.40
CA GLY A 310 28.97 -18.44 -14.15
C GLY A 310 28.36 -19.84 -14.07
N LEU A 311 27.91 -20.41 -15.19
CA LEU A 311 27.43 -21.79 -15.26
C LEU A 311 28.59 -22.79 -15.37
N CYS A 312 28.49 -23.92 -14.67
CA CYS A 312 29.38 -25.05 -14.91
C CYS A 312 28.91 -25.88 -16.12
N VAL A 313 29.79 -26.77 -16.62
CA VAL A 313 29.47 -27.63 -17.77
C VAL A 313 28.26 -28.55 -17.49
N GLU A 314 28.09 -28.98 -16.24
CA GLU A 314 26.96 -29.83 -15.83
C GLU A 314 25.64 -29.06 -15.88
N ASP A 315 25.63 -27.80 -15.43
CA ASP A 315 24.48 -26.91 -15.50
C ASP A 315 24.05 -26.67 -16.95
N VAL A 316 25.00 -26.35 -17.83
CA VAL A 316 24.75 -26.15 -19.26
C VAL A 316 24.15 -27.41 -19.88
N THR A 317 24.74 -28.58 -19.58
CA THR A 317 24.27 -29.87 -20.08
C THR A 317 22.84 -30.16 -19.63
N LYS A 318 22.54 -29.97 -18.34
CA LYS A 318 21.19 -30.15 -17.77
C LYS A 318 20.14 -29.28 -18.44
N VAL A 319 20.46 -28.00 -18.67
CA VAL A 319 19.56 -27.07 -19.36
C VAL A 319 19.31 -27.57 -20.79
N VAL A 320 20.38 -27.86 -21.54
CA VAL A 320 20.27 -28.32 -22.93
C VAL A 320 19.48 -29.62 -23.05
N GLU A 321 19.75 -30.60 -22.20
CA GLU A 321 19.03 -31.88 -22.18
C GLU A 321 17.55 -31.69 -21.87
N THR A 322 17.22 -30.89 -20.85
CA THR A 322 15.82 -30.64 -20.46
C THR A 322 15.06 -29.94 -21.59
N PHE A 323 15.65 -28.91 -22.21
CA PHE A 323 15.04 -28.21 -23.34
C PHE A 323 14.88 -29.13 -24.56
N ASN A 324 15.87 -30.00 -24.84
CA ASN A 324 15.77 -30.99 -25.92
C ASN A 324 14.70 -32.05 -25.65
N GLN A 325 14.50 -32.47 -24.41
CA GLN A 325 13.40 -33.37 -24.03
C GLN A 325 12.04 -32.70 -24.24
N ILE A 326 11.89 -31.44 -23.83
CA ILE A 326 10.67 -30.66 -24.07
C ILE A 326 10.42 -30.48 -25.58
N ARG A 327 11.48 -30.23 -26.37
CA ARG A 327 11.45 -30.12 -27.85
C ARG A 327 10.90 -31.38 -28.51
N ASN A 328 11.28 -32.56 -28.02
CA ASN A 328 10.83 -33.83 -28.61
C ASN A 328 9.36 -34.18 -28.26
N GLY A 329 8.73 -33.43 -27.35
CA GLY A 329 7.33 -33.61 -26.95
C GLY A 329 6.36 -32.49 -27.35
N VAL A 330 6.83 -31.39 -27.97
CA VAL A 330 6.01 -30.21 -28.31
C VAL A 330 6.42 -29.61 -29.66
N ASN A 331 5.43 -29.35 -30.52
CA ASN A 331 5.60 -28.70 -31.82
C ASN A 331 5.15 -27.23 -31.70
N PRO A 332 5.95 -26.20 -32.10
CA PRO A 332 7.20 -26.23 -32.86
C PRO A 332 8.51 -26.10 -32.03
N PRO A 333 9.69 -26.44 -32.60
CA PRO A 333 11.00 -26.43 -31.93
C PRO A 333 11.61 -25.01 -31.80
N LEU A 334 12.33 -24.75 -30.70
CA LEU A 334 12.67 -23.38 -30.22
C LEU A 334 14.17 -23.07 -30.01
N ILE A 335 15.10 -23.94 -30.40
CA ILE A 335 16.53 -23.60 -30.44
C ILE A 335 17.01 -23.80 -31.87
N LYS A 336 17.40 -22.72 -32.55
CA LYS A 336 18.26 -22.85 -33.73
C LYS A 336 19.67 -23.10 -33.19
N GLU A 337 20.22 -24.28 -33.43
CA GLU A 337 21.67 -24.41 -33.51
C GLU A 337 22.11 -23.46 -34.62
N GLN A 338 22.92 -22.45 -34.27
CA GLN A 338 23.68 -21.65 -35.23
C GLN A 338 25.11 -22.14 -35.24
#